data_AF-A0AAP2W8D4-F1
#
_entry.id   AF-A0AAP2W8D4-F1
#
_cell.length_a   1.000
_cell.length_b   1.000
_cell.length_c   1.000
_cell.angle_alpha   90.00
_cell.angle_beta   90.00
_cell.angle_gamma   90.00
#
_symmetry.space_group_name_H-M   'P 1'
#
loop_
_entity.id
_entity.type
_entity.pdbx_description
1 polymer ?
#
loop_
_entity_poly.entity_id
_entity_poly.type
_entity_poly.pdbx_seq_one_letter_code
_entity_poly.pdbx_strand_id
1 'polypeptide(L)' 'MAKGQVTIPKDVREVLGVASGDRITFVVDGNTVRIVNSVVYAMQMLQQEMAGETECTGLD' A
#
# COMPACT_ATOMS: atom_id res chain seq x y z
N MET A 1 -18.25 3.96 22.57
CA MET A 1 -18.31 2.61 21.98
C MET A 1 -17.65 2.67 20.60
N ALA A 2 -16.38 2.29 20.49
CA ALA A 2 -15.64 2.36 19.22
C ALA A 2 -16.07 1.19 18.31
N LYS A 3 -17.10 1.39 17.48
CA LYS A 3 -17.50 0.40 16.47
C LYS A 3 -16.48 0.46 15.33
N GLY A 4 -15.57 -0.51 15.30
CA GLY A 4 -14.60 -0.67 14.21
C GLY A 4 -13.14 -0.34 14.55
N GLN A 5 -12.76 -0.24 15.84
CA GLN A 5 -11.35 -0.13 16.19
C GLN A 5 -10.64 -1.47 15.97
N VAL A 6 -9.62 -1.48 15.11
CA VAL A 6 -8.68 -2.60 14.92
C VAL A 6 -7.33 -2.16 15.49
N THR A 7 -6.85 -2.88 16.50
CA THR A 7 -5.55 -2.60 17.13
C THR A 7 -4.47 -3.39 16.41
N ILE A 8 -3.38 -2.72 16.07
CA ILE A 8 -2.17 -3.32 15.51
C ILE A 8 -1.03 -3.29 16.54
N PRO A 9 -0.26 -4.38 16.69
CA PRO A 9 0.91 -4.39 17.57
C PRO A 9 1.98 -3.37 17.15
N LYS A 10 2.80 -2.94 18.11
CA LYS A 10 3.88 -1.97 17.85
C LYS A 10 4.86 -2.48 16.78
N ASP A 11 5.23 -3.75 16.85
CA ASP A 11 6.22 -4.35 15.95
C ASP A 11 5.70 -4.36 14.50
N VAL A 12 4.41 -4.65 14.30
CA VAL A 12 3.76 -4.61 12.97
C VAL A 12 3.74 -3.18 12.44
N ARG A 13 3.48 -2.20 13.30
CA ARG A 13 3.50 -0.78 12.93
C ARG A 13 4.90 -0.31 12.51
N GLU A 14 5.96 -0.78 13.18
CA GLU A 14 7.34 -0.46 12.83
C GLU A 14 7.72 -1.07 11.47
N VAL A 15 7.33 -2.31 11.19
CA VAL A 15 7.54 -2.95 9.87
C VAL A 15 6.78 -2.24 8.75
N LEU A 16 5.55 -1.79 9.02
CA LEU A 16 4.77 -0.98 8.07
C LEU A 16 5.36 0.43 7.87
N GLY A 17 6.23 0.89 8.77
CA GLY A 17 6.82 2.23 8.71
C GLY A 17 5.78 3.34 8.88
N VAL A 18 4.78 3.14 9.75
CA VAL A 18 3.69 4.11 9.98
C VAL A 18 3.71 4.64 11.41
N ALA A 19 3.65 5.95 11.57
CA ALA A 19 3.57 6.65 12.85
C ALA A 19 2.18 7.23 13.10
N SER A 20 1.95 7.74 14.30
CA SER A 20 0.71 8.46 14.62
C SER A 20 0.58 9.70 13.73
N GLY A 21 -0.46 9.75 12.91
CA GLY A 21 -0.70 10.83 11.96
C GLY A 21 -0.37 10.48 10.50
N ASP A 22 0.28 9.33 10.26
CA ASP A 22 0.57 8.87 8.91
C ASP A 22 -0.68 8.36 8.18
N ARG A 23 -0.65 8.51 6.86
CA ARG A 23 -1.70 7.98 5.98
C ARG A 23 -1.38 6.55 5.61
N ILE A 24 -2.39 5.70 5.73
CA ILE A 24 -2.36 4.30 5.31
C ILE A 24 -3.43 4.06 4.26
N THR A 25 -3.14 3.17 3.31
CA THR A 25 -4.09 2.74 2.30
C THR A 25 -4.50 1.30 2.58
N PHE A 26 -5.81 1.04 2.47
CA PHE A 26 -6.36 -0.30 2.55
C PHE A 26 -6.63 -0.81 1.14
N VAL A 27 -5.93 -1.88 0.76
CA VAL A 27 -6.15 -2.57 -0.51
C VAL A 27 -6.98 -3.81 -0.23
N VAL A 28 -8.18 -3.86 -0.81
CA VAL A 28 -9.10 -4.99 -0.66
C VAL A 28 -9.03 -5.85 -1.90
N ASP A 29 -8.63 -7.11 -1.73
CA ASP A 29 -8.56 -8.13 -2.77
C ASP A 29 -9.44 -9.31 -2.37
N GLY A 30 -10.70 -9.29 -2.83
CA GLY A 30 -11.73 -10.25 -2.45
C GLY A 30 -11.96 -10.28 -0.93
N ASN A 31 -11.54 -11.38 -0.29
CA ASN A 31 -11.63 -11.58 1.16
C ASN A 31 -10.37 -11.15 1.93
N THR A 32 -9.33 -10.68 1.24
CA THR A 32 -8.06 -10.29 1.86
C THR A 32 -7.95 -8.76 1.91
N VAL A 33 -7.60 -8.22 3.07
CA VAL A 33 -7.30 -6.79 3.23
C VAL A 33 -5.82 -6.63 3.52
N ARG A 34 -5.13 -5.83 2.70
CA ARG A 34 -3.73 -5.46 2.88
C ARG A 34 -3.64 -4.00 3.31
N ILE A 35 -2.82 -3.73 4.32
CA ILE A 35 -2.52 -2.36 4.78
C ILE A 35 -1.15 -2.00 4.24
N VAL A 36 -1.07 -0.89 3.51
CA VAL A 36 0.17 -0.43 2.90
C VAL A 36 0.37 1.06 3.20
N ASN A 37 1.64 1.47 3.29
CA ASN A 37 1.98 2.89 3.36
C ASN A 37 1.55 3.57 2.05
N SER A 38 0.76 4.64 2.15
CA SER A 38 0.17 5.28 0.97
C SER A 38 1.21 5.83 -0.01
N VAL A 39 2.35 6.30 0.48
CA VAL A 39 3.42 6.87 -0.35
C VAL A 39 4.14 5.76 -1.11
N VAL A 40 4.53 4.70 -0.40
CA VAL A 40 5.20 3.54 -1.00
C VAL A 40 4.29 2.87 -2.03
N TYR A 41 2.99 2.73 -1.72
CA TYR A 41 2.03 2.13 -2.63
C TYR A 41 1.80 2.97 -3.89
N ALA A 42 1.66 4.29 -3.76
CA ALA A 42 1.53 5.17 -4.92
C ALA A 42 2.76 5.09 -5.84
N MET A 43 3.97 5.06 -5.25
CA MET A 43 5.21 4.88 -6.02
C MET A 43 5.26 3.52 -6.71
N GLN A 44 4.82 2.44 -6.05
CA GLN A 44 4.76 1.10 -6.65
C GLN A 44 3.76 1.02 -7.81
N MET A 45 2.58 1.63 -7.67
CA MET A 45 1.59 1.65 -8.76
C MET A 45 2.13 2.44 -9.97
N LEU A 46 2.70 3.62 -9.74
CA LEU A 46 3.32 4.42 -10.81
C LEU A 46 4.46 3.67 -11.52
N GLN A 47 5.29 2.93 -10.77
CA GLN A 47 6.35 2.10 -11.36
C GLN A 47 5.78 0.91 -12.15
N GLN A 48 4.70 0.28 -11.69
CA GLN A 48 4.03 -0.79 -12.42
C GLN A 48 3.40 -0.30 -13.73
N GLU A 49 2.76 0.87 -13.71
CA GLU A 49 2.19 1.50 -14.90
C GLU A 49 3.28 1.80 -15.93
N MET A 50 4.41 2.39 -15.53
CA MET A 50 5.55 2.66 -16.42
C MET A 50 6.25 1.38 -16.93
N ALA A 51 6.30 0.32 -16.12
CA ALA A 51 6.85 -0.96 -16.56
C ALA A 51 5.98 -1.61 -17.65
N GLY A 52 4.65 -1.48 -17.55
CA GLY A 52 3.70 -1.95 -18.58
C GLY A 52 3.74 -1.16 -19.89
N GLU A 53 4.29 0.06 -19.90
CA GLU A 53 4.46 0.87 -21.12
C GLU A 53 5.74 0.51 -21.91
N THR A 54 6.68 -0.19 -21.27
CA THR A 54 7.96 -0.59 -21.92
C THR A 54 7.80 -1.84 -22.80
N GLU A 55 6.74 -2.62 -22.60
CA GLU A 55 6.40 -3.77 -23.45
C GLU A 55 5.58 -3.40 -24.70
N CYS A 56 4.96 -2.21 -24.73
CA CYS A 56 4.23 -1.71 -25.92
C CYS A 56 5.08 -0.88 -26.89
N THR A 57 6.26 -0.39 -26.47
CA THR A 57 7.18 0.33 -27.35
C THR A 57 8.38 -0.54 -27.68
N GLY A 58 8.15 -1.52 -28.56
CA GLY A 58 9.21 -2.22 -29.28
C GLY A 58 9.99 -1.23 -30.16
N LEU A 59 10.95 -0.54 -29.55
CA LEU A 59 12.01 0.16 -30.24
C LEU A 59 13.30 -0.57 -29.88
N ASP A 60 13.82 -1.28 -30.89
CA ASP A 60 15.01 -2.16 -30.92
C ASP A 60 16.20 -1.72 -30.04
#